data_AF-K4A1T3-F1
#
_entry.id   AF-K4A1T3-F1
#
_cell.length_a   1.000
_cell.length_b   1.000
_cell.length_c   1.000
_cell.angle_alpha   90.00
_cell.angle_beta   90.00
_cell.angle_gamma   90.00
#
_symmetry.space_group_name_H-M   'P 1'
#
loop_
_entity.id
_entity.type
_entity.pdbx_description
1 polymer ?
#
loop_
_entity_poly.entity_id
_entity_poly.type
_entity_poly.pdbx_seq_one_letter_code
_entity_poly.pdbx_strand_id
1 'polypeptide(L)'
;MSPPQRRSPVPPDLMDEILGEILLRIPPEEPAHLIRFALVCKPWLRVLSDPAFRRGYRERHRRPPLLGFVHNLYENGPIPRFVPTTASRCSSPVFNCQNWWALDSRHGRVLVNRFEPSDLVVWDPVSGDQQHLPLPPYSHAYDTGAQRPILVVFVGTDDEEAVTWASMYSSETRGWSAIATADFSASTMVDLHSYIETKPSILIGNALYFSVELGKAILKYDLAGQGLSVIDAPEVSKQMRILMAVEDGGLGFAAIEAGVFTIEIKSEKIKKVGKRGGCYAVLPYMSFCAP
;
A
#
# COMPACT_ATOMS: atom_id res chain seq x y z
N MET A 1 -43.56 -48.85 18.64
CA MET A 1 -42.77 -47.60 18.58
C MET A 1 -41.79 -47.74 17.43
N SER A 2 -41.96 -46.96 16.37
CA SER A 2 -40.98 -46.91 15.27
C SER A 2 -39.67 -46.33 15.82
N PRO A 3 -38.49 -46.87 15.43
CA PRO A 3 -37.23 -46.33 15.90
C PRO A 3 -37.05 -44.90 15.39
N PRO A 4 -36.43 -44.01 16.17
CA PRO A 4 -36.15 -42.65 15.72
C PRO A 4 -35.26 -42.73 14.48
N GLN A 5 -35.70 -42.11 13.37
CA GLN A 5 -34.87 -41.96 12.18
C GLN A 5 -33.59 -41.24 12.58
N ARG A 6 -32.46 -41.95 12.58
CA ARG A 6 -31.14 -41.32 12.62
C ARG A 6 -31.06 -40.42 11.40
N ARG A 7 -31.02 -39.10 11.62
CA ARG A 7 -30.63 -38.16 10.57
C ARG A 7 -29.26 -38.59 10.08
N SER A 8 -29.16 -38.88 8.79
CA SER A 8 -27.88 -39.11 8.13
C SER A 8 -26.98 -37.90 8.43
N PRO A 9 -25.72 -38.08 8.85
CA PRO A 9 -24.82 -36.96 9.03
C PRO A 9 -24.67 -36.26 7.68
N VAL A 10 -24.91 -34.95 7.67
CA VAL A 10 -24.61 -34.12 6.50
C VAL A 10 -23.10 -34.27 6.22
N PRO A 11 -22.69 -34.51 4.97
CA PRO A 11 -21.26 -34.58 4.63
C PRO A 11 -20.55 -33.31 5.14
N PRO A 12 -19.36 -33.44 5.76
CA PRO A 12 -18.59 -32.28 6.23
C PRO A 12 -18.44 -31.20 5.15
N ASP A 13 -18.26 -31.62 3.90
CA ASP A 13 -18.05 -30.75 2.74
C ASP A 13 -19.27 -29.88 2.41
N LEU A 14 -20.50 -30.40 2.54
CA LEU A 14 -21.72 -29.63 2.26
C LEU A 14 -21.95 -28.53 3.32
N MET A 15 -21.55 -28.80 4.57
CA MET A 15 -21.63 -27.79 5.63
C MET A 15 -20.59 -26.69 5.45
N ASP A 16 -19.39 -27.05 5.00
CA ASP A 16 -18.31 -26.09 4.72
C ASP A 16 -18.67 -25.18 3.54
N GLU A 17 -19.34 -25.68 2.49
CA GLU A 17 -19.86 -24.89 1.36
C GLU A 17 -20.91 -23.86 1.81
N ILE A 18 -21.93 -24.30 2.55
CA ILE A 18 -23.00 -23.40 3.05
C ILE A 18 -22.40 -22.36 4.00
N LEU A 19 -21.47 -22.78 4.87
CA LEU A 19 -20.77 -21.87 5.75
C LEU A 19 -19.97 -20.83 4.97
N GLY A 20 -19.24 -21.25 3.92
CA GLY A 20 -18.53 -20.36 3.02
C GLY A 20 -19.46 -19.32 2.41
N GLU A 21 -20.60 -19.74 1.87
CA GLU A 21 -21.63 -18.86 1.30
C GLU A 21 -22.17 -17.82 2.30
N ILE A 22 -22.40 -18.22 3.55
CA ILE A 22 -22.85 -17.31 4.61
C ILE A 22 -21.75 -16.30 4.93
N LEU A 23 -20.52 -16.77 5.14
CA LEU A 23 -19.39 -15.91 5.50
C LEU A 23 -19.00 -14.95 4.37
N LEU A 24 -19.20 -15.33 3.10
CA LEU A 24 -19.01 -14.46 1.94
C LEU A 24 -19.94 -13.24 1.96
N ARG A 25 -21.10 -13.33 2.63
CA ARG A 25 -22.08 -12.23 2.73
C ARG A 25 -21.69 -11.19 3.78
N ILE A 26 -20.71 -11.47 4.65
CA ILE A 26 -20.27 -10.55 5.69
C ILE A 26 -19.50 -9.38 5.05
N PRO A 27 -19.89 -8.12 5.29
CA PRO A 27 -19.20 -6.95 4.74
C PRO A 27 -17.75 -6.84 5.24
N PRO A 28 -16.80 -6.40 4.39
CA PRO A 28 -15.39 -6.26 4.76
C PRO A 28 -15.16 -5.16 5.80
N GLU A 29 -16.02 -4.15 5.90
CA GLU A 29 -15.88 -3.00 6.80
C GLU A 29 -15.92 -3.38 8.28
N GLU A 30 -16.36 -4.60 8.60
CA GLU A 30 -16.44 -5.13 9.95
C GLU A 30 -15.61 -6.43 10.08
N PRO A 31 -14.28 -6.36 9.91
CA PRO A 31 -13.41 -7.53 9.87
C PRO A 31 -13.46 -8.35 11.17
N ALA A 32 -13.84 -7.71 12.30
CA ALA A 32 -14.05 -8.37 13.58
C ALA A 32 -15.08 -9.52 13.53
N HIS A 33 -16.05 -9.50 12.61
CA HIS A 33 -17.01 -10.58 12.46
C HIS A 33 -16.33 -11.86 11.96
N LEU A 34 -15.48 -11.77 10.93
CA LEU A 34 -14.75 -12.92 10.40
C LEU A 34 -13.80 -13.51 11.46
N ILE A 35 -13.12 -12.66 12.24
CA ILE A 35 -12.27 -13.11 13.34
C ILE A 35 -13.08 -13.86 14.40
N ARG A 36 -14.22 -13.30 14.82
CA ARG A 36 -15.10 -13.95 15.80
C ARG A 36 -15.56 -15.31 15.31
N PHE A 37 -15.88 -15.43 14.02
CA PHE A 37 -16.27 -16.69 13.40
C PHE A 37 -15.13 -17.70 13.35
N ALA A 38 -13.90 -17.27 13.04
CA ALA A 38 -12.71 -18.12 13.09
C ALA A 38 -12.46 -18.69 14.49
N LEU A 39 -12.77 -17.93 15.54
CA LEU A 39 -12.58 -18.32 16.93
C LEU A 39 -13.67 -19.28 17.46
N VAL A 40 -14.78 -19.49 16.75
CA VAL A 40 -15.86 -20.39 17.20
C VAL A 40 -15.38 -21.83 17.23
N CYS A 41 -14.80 -22.33 16.13
CA CYS A 41 -14.28 -23.70 16.06
C CYS A 41 -13.33 -23.91 14.85
N LYS A 42 -12.58 -25.02 14.89
CA LYS A 42 -11.58 -25.37 13.86
C LYS A 42 -12.13 -25.50 12.43
N PRO A 43 -13.33 -26.09 12.18
CA PRO A 43 -13.92 -26.10 10.83
C PRO A 43 -14.17 -24.70 10.25
N TRP A 44 -14.64 -23.76 11.07
CA TRP A 44 -14.92 -22.39 10.60
C TRP A 44 -13.63 -21.65 10.27
N LEU A 45 -12.61 -21.80 11.12
CA LEU A 45 -11.26 -21.33 10.84
C LEU A 45 -10.72 -21.93 9.53
N ARG A 46 -10.99 -23.22 9.25
CA ARG A 46 -10.56 -23.89 8.01
C ARG A 46 -11.22 -23.26 6.78
N VAL A 47 -12.53 -23.06 6.80
CA VAL A 47 -13.26 -22.41 5.70
C VAL A 47 -12.74 -20.98 5.46
N LEU A 48 -12.55 -20.18 6.50
CA LEU A 48 -11.99 -18.83 6.38
C LEU A 48 -10.54 -18.82 5.88
N SER A 49 -9.78 -19.86 6.23
CA SER A 49 -8.42 -20.06 5.77
C SER A 49 -8.34 -20.64 4.35
N ASP A 50 -9.44 -21.10 3.77
CA ASP A 50 -9.45 -21.73 2.46
C ASP A 50 -9.10 -20.71 1.34
N PRO A 51 -8.13 -21.01 0.45
CA PRO A 51 -7.78 -20.13 -0.66
C PRO A 51 -8.95 -19.77 -1.59
N ALA A 52 -9.88 -20.69 -1.82
CA ALA A 52 -11.08 -20.48 -2.64
C ALA A 52 -12.03 -19.50 -1.96
N PHE A 53 -12.27 -19.65 -0.64
CA PHE A 53 -13.06 -18.68 0.12
C PHE A 53 -12.44 -17.28 0.04
N ARG A 54 -11.13 -17.14 0.31
CA ARG A 54 -10.44 -15.84 0.25
C ARG A 54 -10.51 -15.20 -1.13
N ARG A 55 -10.46 -16.02 -2.20
CA ARG A 55 -10.60 -15.54 -3.58
C ARG A 55 -12.02 -15.05 -3.85
N GLY A 56 -13.03 -15.86 -3.53
CA GLY A 56 -14.44 -15.48 -3.68
C GLY A 56 -14.80 -14.24 -2.86
N TYR A 57 -14.24 -14.11 -1.65
CA TYR A 57 -14.44 -12.93 -0.80
C TYR A 57 -13.90 -11.66 -1.47
N ARG A 58 -12.69 -11.73 -2.05
CA ARG A 58 -12.08 -10.63 -2.80
C ARG A 58 -12.87 -10.29 -4.08
N GLU A 59 -13.30 -11.30 -4.83
CA GLU A 59 -14.07 -11.12 -6.07
C GLU A 59 -15.41 -10.45 -5.80
N ARG A 60 -16.08 -10.84 -4.72
CA ARG A 60 -17.36 -10.29 -4.32
C ARG A 60 -17.26 -8.85 -3.83
N HIS A 61 -16.30 -8.57 -2.94
CA HIS A 61 -16.24 -7.28 -2.25
C HIS A 61 -15.36 -6.26 -2.98
N ARG A 62 -14.41 -6.71 -3.82
CA ARG A 62 -13.45 -5.94 -4.64
C ARG A 62 -12.51 -5.02 -3.87
N ARG A 63 -13.03 -4.18 -2.97
CA ARG A 63 -12.31 -3.20 -2.17
C ARG A 63 -12.00 -3.76 -0.77
N PRO A 64 -10.71 -3.87 -0.39
CA PRO A 64 -10.34 -4.28 0.96
C PRO A 64 -10.73 -3.20 2.00
N PRO A 65 -11.03 -3.61 3.24
CA PRO A 65 -11.32 -2.67 4.31
C PRO A 65 -10.06 -1.93 4.75
N LEU A 66 -10.24 -0.71 5.24
CA LEU A 66 -9.19 0.11 5.83
C LEU A 66 -8.93 -0.32 7.28
N LEU A 67 -7.79 -0.96 7.49
CA LEU A 67 -7.43 -1.51 8.80
C LEU A 67 -6.58 -0.53 9.63
N GLY A 68 -5.94 0.44 8.99
CA GLY A 68 -5.14 1.46 9.66
C GLY A 68 -4.41 2.38 8.72
N PHE A 69 -3.52 3.18 9.28
CA PHE A 69 -2.63 4.10 8.57
C PHE A 69 -1.20 3.92 9.02
N VAL A 70 -0.26 3.92 8.07
CA VAL A 70 1.17 4.02 8.35
C VAL A 70 1.61 5.47 8.13
N HIS A 71 2.41 6.02 9.05
CA HIS A 71 2.94 7.38 8.93
C HIS A 71 4.46 7.41 9.07
N ASN A 72 5.07 8.35 8.33
CA ASN A 72 6.49 8.65 8.41
C ASN A 72 6.69 9.92 9.26
N LEU A 73 7.53 9.81 10.29
CA LEU A 73 7.91 10.91 11.18
C LEU A 73 9.44 11.02 11.22
N TYR A 74 9.96 12.24 11.11
CA TYR A 74 11.39 12.53 11.27
C TYR A 74 11.87 12.38 12.72
N GLU A 75 10.99 12.59 13.70
CA GLU A 75 11.32 12.48 15.12
C GLU A 75 10.83 11.14 15.67
N ASN A 76 11.72 10.44 16.41
CA ASN A 76 11.37 9.29 17.23
C ASN A 76 10.55 9.74 18.45
N GLY A 77 9.31 10.14 18.21
CA GLY A 77 8.32 10.40 19.25
C GLY A 77 7.61 9.11 19.69
N PRO A 78 6.84 9.14 20.79
CA PRO A 78 6.09 7.99 21.31
C PRO A 78 4.89 7.57 20.44
N ILE A 79 4.74 8.15 19.25
CA ILE A 79 3.58 7.92 18.38
C ILE A 79 3.81 6.62 17.60
N PRO A 80 2.96 5.58 17.77
CA PRO A 80 3.09 4.35 17.00
C PRO A 80 2.93 4.64 15.52
N ARG A 81 3.92 4.27 14.70
CA ARG A 81 3.97 4.49 13.23
C ARG A 81 2.81 3.84 12.47
N PHE A 82 2.12 2.88 13.08
CA PHE A 82 0.86 2.32 12.60
C PHE A 82 -0.29 2.71 13.53
N VAL A 83 -1.33 3.32 12.97
CA VAL A 83 -2.55 3.70 13.68
C VAL A 83 -3.70 2.82 13.19
N PRO A 84 -4.16 1.82 13.97
CA PRO A 84 -5.30 1.00 13.59
C PRO A 84 -6.60 1.81 13.58
N THR A 85 -7.53 1.48 12.67
CA THR A 85 -8.90 1.98 12.73
C THR A 85 -9.70 1.23 13.80
N THR A 86 -10.85 1.75 14.25
CA THR A 86 -11.73 1.06 15.21
C THR A 86 -12.25 -0.30 14.72
N ALA A 87 -12.16 -0.56 13.41
CA ALA A 87 -12.45 -1.84 12.79
C ALA A 87 -11.36 -2.89 13.09
N SER A 88 -10.14 -2.47 13.44
CA SER A 88 -9.01 -3.32 13.77
C SER A 88 -8.73 -3.27 15.28
N ARG A 89 -8.76 -4.44 15.94
CA ARG A 89 -8.26 -4.61 17.32
C ARG A 89 -6.82 -5.16 17.35
N CYS A 90 -6.10 -5.10 16.23
CA CYS A 90 -4.73 -5.60 16.18
C CYS A 90 -3.84 -4.79 17.13
N SER A 91 -3.06 -5.51 17.94
CA SER A 91 -1.87 -4.96 18.57
C SER A 91 -1.02 -4.32 17.48
N SER A 92 -0.53 -3.09 17.70
CA SER A 92 0.37 -2.42 16.75
C SER A 92 1.51 -3.38 16.42
N PRO A 93 1.62 -3.85 15.17
CA PRO A 93 2.67 -4.79 14.81
C PRO A 93 4.00 -4.06 14.99
N VAL A 94 4.89 -4.62 15.80
CA VAL A 94 6.16 -3.97 16.14
C VAL A 94 7.12 -4.23 14.99
N PHE A 95 7.28 -3.24 14.12
CA PHE A 95 8.41 -3.22 13.21
C PHE A 95 9.65 -2.87 14.04
N ASN A 96 10.48 -3.86 14.36
CA ASN A 96 11.67 -3.76 15.22
C ASN A 96 12.81 -2.96 14.53
N CYS A 97 12.56 -1.71 14.18
CA CYS A 97 13.55 -0.79 13.66
C CYS A 97 13.15 0.63 14.08
N GLN A 98 14.12 1.43 14.54
CA GLN A 98 13.87 2.82 14.94
C GLN A 98 13.88 3.75 13.72
N ASN A 99 14.69 3.48 12.69
CA ASN A 99 14.89 4.35 11.54
C ASN A 99 14.43 3.67 10.25
N TRP A 100 13.16 3.88 9.91
CA TRP A 100 12.57 3.35 8.68
C TRP A 100 11.50 4.28 8.11
N TRP A 101 11.29 4.18 6.80
CA TRP A 101 10.35 4.97 6.02
C TRP A 101 9.42 4.05 5.23
N ALA A 102 8.12 4.23 5.38
CA ALA A 102 7.13 3.57 4.53
C ALA A 102 7.13 4.25 3.15
N LEU A 103 7.37 3.48 2.09
CA LEU A 103 7.37 3.98 0.72
C LEU A 103 6.02 3.77 0.04
N ASP A 104 5.42 2.59 0.20
CA ASP A 104 4.14 2.24 -0.41
C ASP A 104 3.34 1.27 0.46
N SER A 105 2.01 1.22 0.30
CA SER A 105 1.16 0.22 0.92
C SER A 105 0.10 -0.27 -0.06
N ARG A 106 0.32 -1.48 -0.58
CA ARG A 106 -0.54 -2.12 -1.57
C ARG A 106 -0.72 -3.60 -1.24
N HIS A 107 -1.88 -4.13 -1.62
CA HIS A 107 -2.18 -5.57 -1.52
C HIS A 107 -2.04 -6.15 -0.09
N GLY A 108 -2.31 -5.36 0.95
CA GLY A 108 -2.15 -5.79 2.34
C GLY A 108 -0.70 -5.95 2.78
N ARG A 109 0.23 -5.27 2.10
CA ARG A 109 1.66 -5.19 2.43
C ARG A 109 2.08 -3.73 2.54
N VAL A 110 3.19 -3.50 3.22
CA VAL A 110 3.84 -2.19 3.34
C VAL A 110 5.28 -2.37 2.88
N LEU A 111 5.71 -1.56 1.92
CA LEU A 111 7.10 -1.50 1.50
C LEU A 111 7.81 -0.46 2.35
N VAL A 112 8.90 -0.90 2.97
CA VAL A 112 9.66 -0.14 3.97
C VAL A 112 11.11 -0.04 3.51
N ASN A 113 11.66 1.18 3.59
CA ASN A 113 13.09 1.42 3.53
C ASN A 113 13.62 1.55 4.96
N ARG A 114 14.62 0.75 5.33
CA ARG A 114 15.37 0.92 6.59
C ARG A 114 16.65 1.66 6.30
N PHE A 115 17.13 2.46 7.23
CA PHE A 115 18.36 3.24 7.05
C PHE A 115 19.58 2.64 7.75
N GLU A 116 19.37 1.77 8.76
CA GLU A 116 20.44 1.17 9.57
C GLU A 116 20.10 -0.28 9.99
N PRO A 117 20.59 -1.31 9.27
CA PRO A 117 21.28 -1.23 7.97
C PRO A 117 20.34 -0.77 6.85
N SER A 118 20.91 -0.22 5.77
CA SER A 118 20.12 0.18 4.60
C SER A 118 19.61 -1.03 3.83
N ASP A 119 18.30 -1.26 3.82
CA ASP A 119 17.66 -2.31 3.01
C ASP A 119 16.17 -2.07 2.80
N LEU A 120 15.64 -2.81 1.82
CA LEU A 120 14.22 -2.78 1.44
C LEU A 120 13.50 -4.01 2.00
N VAL A 121 12.38 -3.76 2.67
CA VAL A 121 11.58 -4.80 3.32
C VAL A 121 10.13 -4.67 2.88
N VAL A 122 9.57 -5.76 2.34
CA VAL A 122 8.13 -5.93 2.20
C VAL A 122 7.60 -6.54 3.49
N TRP A 123 6.83 -5.77 4.23
CA TRP A 123 6.28 -6.12 5.52
C TRP A 123 4.79 -6.46 5.42
N ASP A 124 4.35 -7.52 6.09
CA ASP A 124 2.95 -7.80 6.39
C ASP A 124 2.63 -7.35 7.83
N PRO A 125 1.93 -6.22 8.02
CA PRO A 125 1.52 -5.77 9.36
C PRO A 125 0.62 -6.75 10.10
N VAL A 126 -0.08 -7.65 9.41
CA VAL A 126 -1.03 -8.58 10.03
C VAL A 126 -0.33 -9.81 10.58
N SER A 127 0.51 -10.48 9.78
CA SER A 127 1.26 -11.65 10.23
C SER A 127 2.57 -11.31 10.93
N GLY A 128 3.11 -10.11 10.71
CA GLY A 128 4.46 -9.72 11.10
C GLY A 128 5.54 -10.22 10.14
N ASP A 129 5.17 -10.91 9.05
CA ASP A 129 6.13 -11.44 8.08
C ASP A 129 6.91 -10.33 7.40
N GLN A 130 8.21 -10.57 7.18
CA GLN A 130 9.11 -9.65 6.53
C GLN A 130 9.86 -10.37 5.41
N GLN A 131 9.83 -9.78 4.21
CA GLN A 131 10.60 -10.24 3.07
C GLN A 131 11.62 -9.15 2.70
N HIS A 132 12.91 -9.47 2.88
CA HIS A 132 14.01 -8.60 2.49
C HIS A 132 14.25 -8.67 0.99
N LEU A 133 14.42 -7.51 0.37
CA LEU A 133 14.75 -7.37 -1.05
C LEU A 133 16.24 -7.01 -1.19
N PRO A 134 16.91 -7.46 -2.26
CA PRO A 134 18.26 -6.99 -2.56
C PRO A 134 18.22 -5.48 -2.81
N LEU A 135 19.30 -4.78 -2.46
CA LEU A 135 19.43 -3.36 -2.77
C LEU A 135 19.45 -3.14 -4.29
N PRO A 136 18.86 -2.04 -4.79
CA PRO A 136 18.95 -1.67 -6.19
C PRO A 136 20.36 -1.22 -6.58
N PRO A 137 20.66 -1.08 -7.88
CA PRO A 137 22.01 -0.80 -8.37
C PRO A 137 22.63 0.52 -7.88
N TYR A 138 21.81 1.54 -7.57
CA TYR A 138 22.27 2.84 -7.07
C TYR A 138 21.49 3.26 -5.80
N SER A 139 22.15 3.95 -4.87
CA SER A 139 21.72 4.07 -3.47
C SER A 139 21.18 5.45 -3.06
N HIS A 140 20.76 6.32 -3.99
CA HIS A 140 20.41 7.71 -3.69
C HIS A 140 18.98 8.10 -4.17
N ALA A 141 18.24 8.73 -3.25
CA ALA A 141 16.84 9.22 -3.31
C ALA A 141 15.76 8.17 -3.69
N TYR A 142 14.63 8.12 -2.97
CA TYR A 142 13.80 6.90 -2.90
C TYR A 142 12.31 7.14 -3.20
N ASP A 143 11.78 6.44 -4.19
CA ASP A 143 10.33 6.15 -4.27
C ASP A 143 10.10 4.77 -4.89
N THR A 144 9.05 4.07 -4.44
CA THR A 144 8.75 2.71 -4.91
C THR A 144 7.27 2.43 -5.10
N GLY A 145 6.95 1.47 -5.96
CA GLY A 145 5.59 0.97 -6.14
C GLY A 145 5.54 -0.56 -6.21
N ALA A 146 4.57 -1.17 -5.52
CA ALA A 146 4.45 -2.63 -5.39
C ALA A 146 3.21 -3.25 -6.09
N GLN A 147 3.40 -4.20 -7.02
CA GLN A 147 2.32 -5.01 -7.65
C GLN A 147 2.42 -6.51 -7.30
N ARG A 148 1.47 -7.37 -7.69
CA ARG A 148 1.56 -8.85 -7.60
C ARG A 148 1.66 -9.50 -9.00
N PRO A 149 2.56 -10.47 -9.28
CA PRO A 149 3.68 -10.97 -8.44
C PRO A 149 4.50 -9.81 -7.89
N ILE A 150 5.22 -9.96 -6.77
CA ILE A 150 5.84 -8.81 -6.08
C ILE A 150 6.80 -8.12 -7.05
N LEU A 151 6.31 -7.04 -7.66
CA LEU A 151 7.05 -6.17 -8.54
C LEU A 151 7.31 -4.90 -7.75
N VAL A 152 8.57 -4.57 -7.52
CA VAL A 152 8.95 -3.32 -6.86
C VAL A 152 9.71 -2.48 -7.85
N VAL A 153 9.11 -1.40 -8.32
CA VAL A 153 9.85 -0.38 -9.07
C VAL A 153 10.53 0.51 -8.07
N PHE A 154 11.81 0.73 -8.25
CA PHE A 154 12.62 1.64 -7.46
C PHE A 154 13.09 2.75 -8.38
N VAL A 155 12.91 3.98 -7.93
CA VAL A 155 13.32 5.17 -8.66
C VAL A 155 14.24 5.99 -7.78
N GLY A 156 15.33 6.45 -8.37
CA GLY A 156 16.28 7.34 -7.71
C GLY A 156 16.83 8.39 -8.65
N THR A 157 17.49 9.37 -8.05
CA THR A 157 18.21 10.42 -8.77
C THR A 157 19.67 10.29 -8.38
N ASP A 158 20.56 10.25 -9.37
CA ASP A 158 21.99 10.29 -9.12
C ASP A 158 22.40 11.76 -8.93
N ASP A 159 22.86 12.11 -7.73
CA ASP A 159 23.26 13.48 -7.40
C ASP A 159 24.53 13.93 -8.16
N GLU A 160 25.37 12.98 -8.61
CA GLU A 160 26.62 13.29 -9.32
C GLU A 160 26.37 13.47 -10.83
N GLU A 161 25.60 12.57 -11.44
CA GLU A 161 25.34 12.55 -12.88
C GLU A 161 24.04 13.28 -13.27
N ALA A 162 23.24 13.69 -12.28
CA ALA A 162 21.93 14.33 -12.45
C ALA A 162 20.94 13.55 -13.34
N VAL A 163 21.08 12.22 -13.37
CA VAL A 163 20.23 11.32 -14.14
C VAL A 163 19.19 10.69 -13.22
N THR A 164 17.92 10.76 -13.64
CA THR A 164 16.85 9.99 -12.99
C THR A 164 16.81 8.60 -13.58
N TRP A 165 16.78 7.59 -12.70
CA TRP A 165 16.77 6.20 -13.11
C TRP A 165 15.68 5.42 -12.38
N ALA A 166 15.24 4.33 -13.01
CA ALA A 166 14.32 3.37 -12.43
C ALA A 166 14.77 1.94 -12.73
N SER A 167 14.55 1.04 -11.78
CA SER A 167 14.73 -0.40 -11.97
C SER A 167 13.61 -1.16 -11.28
N MET A 168 13.21 -2.29 -11.85
CA MET A 168 12.11 -3.09 -11.35
C MET A 168 12.63 -4.42 -10.81
N TYR A 169 12.41 -4.67 -9.53
CA TYR A 169 12.59 -5.98 -8.92
C TYR A 169 11.38 -6.86 -9.22
N SER A 170 11.63 -8.13 -9.57
CA SER A 170 10.58 -9.16 -9.64
C SER A 170 10.88 -10.29 -8.66
N SER A 171 9.89 -10.69 -7.86
CA SER A 171 10.00 -11.85 -6.98
C SER A 171 10.16 -13.18 -7.73
N GLU A 172 9.75 -13.23 -9.01
CA GLU A 172 9.87 -14.43 -9.83
C GLU A 172 11.30 -14.67 -10.28
N THR A 173 11.98 -13.62 -10.74
CA THR A 173 13.39 -13.67 -11.15
C THR A 173 14.34 -13.47 -9.97
N ARG A 174 13.83 -12.97 -8.83
CA ARG A 174 14.59 -12.55 -7.65
C ARG A 174 15.73 -11.58 -7.99
N GLY A 175 15.50 -10.73 -8.98
CA GLY A 175 16.50 -9.79 -9.49
C GLY A 175 15.87 -8.50 -9.97
N TRP A 176 16.74 -7.51 -10.15
CA TRP A 176 16.43 -6.21 -10.72
C TRP A 176 16.48 -6.28 -12.25
N SER A 177 15.61 -5.53 -12.91
CA SER A 177 15.61 -5.34 -14.36
C SER A 177 16.77 -4.45 -14.80
N ALA A 178 16.97 -4.37 -16.13
CA ALA A 178 17.79 -3.32 -16.71
C ALA A 178 17.27 -1.94 -16.26
N ILE A 179 18.20 -0.99 -16.20
CA ILE A 179 17.93 0.37 -15.73
C ILE A 179 17.29 1.15 -16.87
N ALA A 180 16.17 1.80 -16.55
CA ALA A 180 15.56 2.81 -17.39
C ALA A 180 16.01 4.18 -16.89
N THR A 181 16.39 5.08 -17.79
CA THR A 181 16.77 6.44 -17.44
C THR A 181 15.84 7.45 -18.11
N ALA A 182 15.65 8.58 -17.46
CA ALA A 182 14.98 9.74 -18.02
C ALA A 182 15.81 10.98 -17.71
N ASP A 183 15.97 11.82 -18.73
CA ASP A 183 16.54 13.16 -18.59
C ASP A 183 15.39 14.15 -18.36
N PHE A 184 15.55 15.04 -17.39
CA PHE A 184 14.60 16.13 -17.13
C PHE A 184 14.68 17.25 -18.17
N SER A 185 15.64 17.24 -19.11
CA SER A 185 15.78 18.24 -20.18
C SER A 185 14.54 18.41 -21.07
N ALA A 186 13.68 17.40 -21.14
CA ALA A 186 12.40 17.47 -21.85
C ALA A 186 11.29 18.22 -21.08
N SER A 187 11.48 18.46 -19.77
CA SER A 187 10.56 19.21 -18.92
C SER A 187 10.84 20.71 -19.00
N THR A 188 9.77 21.51 -19.00
CA THR A 188 9.86 22.97 -18.85
C THR A 188 9.74 23.43 -17.40
N MET A 189 9.42 22.50 -16.48
CA MET A 189 9.00 22.77 -15.11
C MET A 189 9.99 22.29 -14.04
N VAL A 190 10.84 21.32 -14.39
CA VAL A 190 11.86 20.73 -13.51
C VAL A 190 13.23 20.73 -14.20
N ASP A 191 14.30 20.65 -13.41
CA ASP A 191 15.67 20.66 -13.91
C ASP A 191 16.45 19.43 -13.42
N LEU A 192 17.72 19.34 -13.80
CA LEU A 192 18.63 18.25 -13.47
C LEU A 192 18.84 18.06 -11.96
N HIS A 193 18.58 19.07 -11.14
CA HIS A 193 18.67 19.01 -9.67
C HIS A 193 17.31 18.77 -8.98
N SER A 194 16.25 18.55 -9.75
CA SER A 194 14.94 18.23 -9.20
C SER A 194 14.93 16.86 -8.54
N TYR A 195 14.27 16.77 -7.39
CA TYR A 195 14.20 15.55 -6.59
C TYR A 195 12.85 14.84 -6.75
N ILE A 196 12.89 13.52 -6.69
CA ILE A 196 11.70 12.69 -6.54
C ILE A 196 11.20 12.82 -5.10
N GLU A 197 9.91 13.09 -4.94
CA GLU A 197 9.31 13.18 -3.61
C GLU A 197 9.17 11.80 -2.98
N THR A 198 9.52 11.68 -1.69
CA THR A 198 9.33 10.46 -0.89
C THR A 198 7.87 10.27 -0.47
N LYS A 199 6.96 10.37 -1.44
CA LYS A 199 5.51 10.19 -1.31
C LYS A 199 5.10 8.85 -1.94
N PRO A 200 3.94 8.29 -1.59
CA PRO A 200 3.50 7.05 -2.22
C PRO A 200 3.27 7.25 -3.73
N SER A 201 3.83 6.35 -4.53
CA SER A 201 3.54 6.27 -5.96
C SER A 201 2.07 5.97 -6.25
N ILE A 202 1.60 6.26 -7.45
CA ILE A 202 0.24 5.93 -7.92
C ILE A 202 0.33 4.91 -9.04
N LEU A 203 -0.41 3.81 -8.92
CA LEU A 203 -0.56 2.80 -9.97
C LEU A 203 -1.86 3.03 -10.73
N ILE A 204 -1.77 3.31 -12.02
CA ILE A 204 -2.92 3.40 -12.94
C ILE A 204 -2.61 2.56 -14.17
N GLY A 205 -3.52 1.63 -14.48
CA GLY A 205 -3.30 0.65 -15.54
C GLY A 205 -2.00 -0.11 -15.31
N ASN A 206 -1.06 0.02 -16.24
CA ASN A 206 0.24 -0.65 -16.20
C ASN A 206 1.41 0.33 -16.00
N ALA A 207 1.16 1.48 -15.38
CA ALA A 207 2.20 2.48 -15.13
C ALA A 207 2.16 3.00 -13.69
N LEU A 208 3.35 3.24 -13.13
CA LEU A 208 3.53 3.93 -11.86
C LEU A 208 3.86 5.40 -12.11
N TYR A 209 3.31 6.25 -11.25
CA TYR A 209 3.46 7.70 -11.31
C TYR A 209 4.00 8.21 -9.98
N PHE A 210 5.09 8.97 -10.05
CA PHE A 210 5.82 9.51 -8.91
C PHE A 210 5.81 11.04 -8.98
N SER A 211 5.70 11.71 -7.83
CA SER A 211 5.69 13.18 -7.81
C SER A 211 7.11 13.72 -7.81
N VAL A 212 7.38 14.73 -8.64
CA VAL A 212 8.68 15.39 -8.73
C VAL A 212 8.54 16.85 -8.28
N GLU A 213 9.46 17.28 -7.41
CA GLU A 213 9.60 18.63 -6.91
C GLU A 213 8.29 19.36 -6.56
N LEU A 214 7.68 19.00 -5.42
CA LEU A 214 6.42 19.58 -4.94
C LEU A 214 5.25 19.45 -5.95
N GLY A 215 5.30 18.40 -6.77
CA GLY A 215 4.34 18.08 -7.82
C GLY A 215 4.43 18.96 -9.07
N LYS A 216 5.59 19.56 -9.35
CA LYS A 216 5.87 20.31 -10.60
C LYS A 216 5.92 19.45 -11.84
N ALA A 217 6.37 18.21 -11.69
CA ALA A 217 6.29 17.21 -12.73
C ALA A 217 5.84 15.88 -12.14
N ILE A 218 5.50 14.96 -13.04
CA ILE A 218 5.17 13.58 -12.74
C ILE A 218 6.16 12.72 -13.50
N LEU A 219 6.85 11.85 -12.78
CA LEU A 219 7.65 10.81 -13.40
C LEU A 219 6.77 9.57 -13.61
N LYS A 220 6.72 9.08 -14.85
CA LYS A 220 5.95 7.90 -15.24
C LYS A 220 6.89 6.76 -15.61
N TYR A 221 6.69 5.61 -14.96
CA TYR A 221 7.35 4.35 -15.30
C TYR A 221 6.32 3.37 -15.89
N ASP A 222 6.52 2.92 -17.13
CA ASP A 222 5.71 1.88 -17.76
C ASP A 222 6.23 0.49 -17.38
N LEU A 223 5.39 -0.33 -16.74
CA LEU A 223 5.76 -1.67 -16.29
C LEU A 223 5.95 -2.66 -17.45
N ALA A 224 5.31 -2.43 -18.61
CA ALA A 224 5.38 -3.35 -19.75
C ALA A 224 6.62 -3.04 -20.60
N GLY A 225 6.76 -1.80 -21.03
CA GLY A 225 7.92 -1.35 -21.81
C GLY A 225 9.18 -1.11 -20.97
N GLN A 226 9.07 -1.08 -19.64
CA GLN A 226 10.13 -0.68 -18.71
C GLN A 226 10.73 0.68 -19.05
N GLY A 227 9.91 1.58 -19.61
CA GLY A 227 10.31 2.91 -20.03
C GLY A 227 10.06 3.95 -18.94
N LEU A 228 10.94 4.94 -18.84
CA LEU A 228 10.81 6.06 -17.92
C LEU A 228 10.57 7.35 -18.73
N SER A 229 9.64 8.19 -18.27
CA SER A 229 9.28 9.45 -18.94
C SER A 229 8.80 10.48 -17.95
N VAL A 230 8.88 11.76 -18.32
CA VAL A 230 8.51 12.90 -17.47
C VAL A 230 7.31 13.61 -18.09
N ILE A 231 6.37 14.02 -17.25
CA ILE A 231 5.16 14.73 -17.64
C ILE A 231 5.10 16.04 -16.84
N ASP A 232 5.02 17.17 -17.53
CA ASP A 232 4.85 18.47 -16.88
C ASP A 232 3.47 18.56 -16.24
N ALA A 233 3.43 18.99 -14.97
CA ALA A 233 2.17 19.29 -14.32
C ALA A 233 1.70 20.70 -14.75
N PRO A 234 0.38 20.91 -14.93
CA PRO A 234 -0.14 22.20 -15.35
C PRO A 234 0.26 23.33 -14.39
N GLU A 235 0.65 24.49 -14.95
CA GLU A 235 1.00 25.70 -14.19
C GLU A 235 -0.25 26.35 -13.61
N VAL A 236 -0.62 25.94 -12.39
CA VAL A 236 -1.80 26.51 -11.71
C VAL A 236 -1.42 27.23 -10.42
N SER A 237 -0.31 26.87 -9.74
CA SER A 237 0.11 27.53 -8.50
C SER A 237 1.53 27.12 -7.99
N LYS A 238 2.15 27.95 -7.12
CA LYS A 238 3.46 27.68 -6.46
C LYS A 238 3.34 26.85 -5.17
N GLN A 239 2.20 26.21 -4.92
CA GLN A 239 1.92 25.50 -3.66
C GLN A 239 2.21 23.99 -3.76
N MET A 240 2.35 23.35 -2.60
CA MET A 240 2.51 21.89 -2.48
C MET A 240 1.30 21.18 -3.10
N ARG A 241 1.56 20.37 -4.13
CA ARG A 241 0.57 19.56 -4.81
C ARG A 241 0.64 18.11 -4.37
N ILE A 242 -0.52 17.49 -4.28
CA ILE A 242 -0.67 16.06 -4.03
C ILE A 242 -1.25 15.45 -5.29
N LEU A 243 -0.49 14.54 -5.88
CA LEU A 243 -0.96 13.69 -6.97
C LEU A 243 -1.99 12.70 -6.41
N MET A 244 -3.07 12.47 -7.14
CA MET A 244 -4.13 11.53 -6.76
C MET A 244 -4.68 10.78 -7.98
N ALA A 245 -5.15 9.55 -7.76
CA ALA A 245 -5.93 8.83 -8.76
C ALA A 245 -7.40 9.29 -8.71
N VAL A 246 -8.05 9.38 -9.87
CA VAL A 246 -9.50 9.63 -9.98
C VAL A 246 -10.25 8.35 -10.38
N GLU A 247 -11.56 8.30 -10.11
CA GLU A 247 -12.37 7.08 -10.22
C GLU A 247 -12.35 6.43 -11.61
N ASP A 248 -12.18 7.21 -12.67
CA ASP A 248 -12.11 6.72 -14.07
C ASP A 248 -10.70 6.31 -14.51
N GLY A 249 -9.76 6.13 -13.58
CA GLY A 249 -8.37 5.78 -13.88
C GLY A 249 -7.55 6.94 -14.45
N GLY A 250 -7.99 8.18 -14.24
CA GLY A 250 -7.18 9.38 -14.52
C GLY A 250 -6.28 9.78 -13.35
N LEU A 251 -5.46 10.80 -13.57
CA LEU A 251 -4.68 11.50 -12.54
C LEU A 251 -5.25 12.89 -12.29
N GLY A 252 -5.27 13.29 -11.02
CA GLY A 252 -5.63 14.63 -10.58
C GLY A 252 -4.61 15.20 -9.61
N PHE A 253 -4.72 16.51 -9.35
CA PHE A 253 -3.91 17.22 -8.36
C PHE A 253 -4.82 17.90 -7.34
N ALA A 254 -4.43 17.83 -6.06
CA ALA A 254 -5.02 18.62 -4.99
C ALA A 254 -3.95 19.53 -4.36
N ALA A 255 -4.28 20.80 -4.10
CA ALA A 255 -3.45 21.72 -3.34
C ALA A 255 -3.93 21.76 -1.88
N ILE A 256 -3.02 21.57 -0.91
CA ILE A 256 -3.37 21.64 0.52
C ILE A 256 -2.78 22.91 1.14
N GLU A 257 -3.65 23.76 1.71
CA GLU A 257 -3.26 25.03 2.34
C GLU A 257 -3.11 24.94 3.87
N ALA A 258 -3.75 23.97 4.55
CA ALA A 258 -4.05 24.10 6.00
C ALA A 258 -3.43 23.04 6.95
N GLY A 259 -2.98 21.88 6.47
CA GLY A 259 -2.40 20.78 7.29
C GLY A 259 -2.95 19.38 7.00
N VAL A 260 -2.68 18.39 7.86
CA VAL A 260 -3.22 17.02 7.75
C VAL A 260 -4.48 16.89 8.61
N PHE A 261 -5.53 16.34 8.00
CA PHE A 261 -6.84 16.18 8.62
C PHE A 261 -7.31 14.72 8.50
N THR A 262 -7.99 14.24 9.52
CA THR A 262 -8.80 13.01 9.46
C THR A 262 -10.26 13.39 9.34
N ILE A 263 -10.99 12.72 8.44
CA ILE A 263 -12.43 12.91 8.25
C ILE A 263 -13.15 11.65 8.70
N GLU A 264 -14.07 11.79 9.64
CA GLU A 264 -15.00 10.72 10.03
C GLU A 264 -16.22 10.75 9.11
N ILE A 265 -16.27 9.85 8.12
CA ILE A 265 -17.24 9.89 7.01
C ILE A 265 -18.70 9.84 7.48
N LYS A 266 -19.00 9.10 8.57
CA LYS A 266 -20.38 8.96 9.08
C LYS A 266 -20.89 10.18 9.85
N SER A 267 -19.99 10.95 10.44
CA SER A 267 -20.34 12.11 11.27
C SER A 267 -19.98 13.44 10.60
N GLU A 268 -19.32 13.37 9.45
CA GLU A 268 -18.72 14.49 8.70
C GLU A 268 -17.79 15.36 9.56
N LYS A 269 -17.28 14.81 10.67
CA LYS A 269 -16.38 15.53 11.57
C LYS A 269 -14.98 15.52 11.00
N ILE A 270 -14.43 16.72 10.86
CA ILE A 270 -13.05 16.96 10.43
C ILE A 270 -12.22 17.25 11.68
N LYS A 271 -11.15 16.49 11.88
CA LYS A 271 -10.19 16.72 12.97
C LYS A 271 -8.82 16.97 12.37
N LYS A 272 -8.19 18.08 12.77
CA LYS A 272 -6.78 18.35 12.42
C LYS A 272 -5.89 17.42 13.24
N VAL A 273 -5.04 16.65 12.56
CA VAL A 273 -4.13 15.67 13.19
C VAL A 273 -2.66 16.03 13.03
N GLY A 274 -2.33 16.98 12.15
CA GLY A 274 -0.95 17.43 11.95
C GLY A 274 -0.84 18.91 11.60
N LYS A 275 0.25 19.55 12.03
CA LYS A 275 0.64 20.90 11.59
C LYS A 275 1.27 20.84 10.18
N ARG A 276 1.35 22.00 9.52
CA ARG A 276 2.09 22.16 8.26
C ARG A 276 3.54 21.69 8.45
N GLY A 277 4.03 20.81 7.57
CA GLY A 277 5.43 20.34 7.55
C GLY A 277 5.78 19.18 8.48
N GLY A 278 4.83 18.55 9.18
CA GLY A 278 5.12 17.48 10.15
C GLY A 278 4.88 16.03 9.69
N CYS A 279 4.11 15.82 8.61
CA CYS A 279 3.82 14.49 8.08
C CYS A 279 4.06 14.50 6.57
N TYR A 280 5.00 13.69 6.10
CA TYR A 280 5.40 13.63 4.68
C TYR A 280 4.54 12.64 3.89
N ALA A 281 4.13 11.53 4.51
CA ALA A 281 3.22 10.55 3.92
C ALA A 281 2.32 9.92 4.99
N VAL A 282 1.04 9.74 4.64
CA VAL A 282 0.08 8.90 5.37
C VAL A 282 -0.40 7.85 4.38
N LEU A 283 -0.05 6.60 4.64
CA LEU A 283 -0.34 5.47 3.78
C LEU A 283 -1.54 4.70 4.35
N PRO A 284 -2.69 4.65 3.65
CA PRO A 284 -3.80 3.80 4.07
C PRO A 284 -3.39 2.33 3.93
N TYR A 285 -3.43 1.58 5.03
CA TYR A 285 -3.22 0.14 5.02
C TYR A 285 -4.56 -0.56 4.85
N MET A 286 -4.75 -1.18 3.70
CA MET A 286 -5.97 -1.93 3.37
C MET A 286 -5.63 -3.40 3.11
N SER A 287 -6.35 -4.31 3.78
CA SER A 287 -6.17 -5.75 3.62
C SER A 287 -7.47 -6.49 3.86
N PHE A 288 -7.75 -7.49 3.03
CA PHE A 288 -8.82 -8.47 3.28
C PHE A 288 -8.44 -9.50 4.34
N CYS A 289 -7.15 -9.60 4.68
CA CYS A 289 -6.70 -10.45 5.76
C CYS A 289 -6.76 -9.63 7.05
N ALA A 290 -7.68 -9.99 7.94
CA ALA A 290 -7.58 -9.65 9.35
C ALA A 290 -7.02 -10.89 10.08
N PRO A 291 -6.16 -10.74 11.10
CA PRO A 291 -5.59 -11.87 11.83
C PRO A 291 -6.64 -12.66 12.60
#